data_AF-D1YY88-F1
#
_entry.id   AF-D1YY88-F1
#
_cell.length_a   1.000
_cell.length_b   1.000
_cell.length_c   1.000
_cell.angle_alpha   90.00
_cell.angle_beta   90.00
_cell.angle_gamma   90.00
#
_symmetry.space_group_name_H-M   'P 1'
#
loop_
_entity.id
_entity.type
_entity.pdbx_description
1 polymer ?
#
loop_
_entity_poly.entity_id
_entity_poly.type
_entity_poly.pdbx_seq_one_letter_code
_entity_poly.pdbx_strand_id
1 'polypeptide(L)'
;MGKMERRRFSREFKLQVLRELESCKSVAEVCREHDLTRFLVARWKREHGKDPDAFQGKGKCKARVDENRTRELERLVGQLYAENDFLKRALANMKKRAEEDRGRDRI
;
A
#
# COMPACT_ATOMS: atom_id res chain seq x y z
N MET A 1 -2.86 -33.44 -23.56
CA MET A 1 -1.92 -32.29 -23.70
C MET A 1 -1.26 -32.04 -22.36
N GLY A 2 0.07 -32.23 -22.26
CA GLY A 2 0.79 -32.14 -20.98
C GLY A 2 0.80 -30.72 -20.42
N LYS A 3 0.65 -30.59 -19.10
CA LYS A 3 0.79 -29.30 -18.39
C LYS A 3 2.21 -28.79 -18.61
N MET A 4 2.36 -27.72 -19.41
CA MET A 4 3.64 -27.04 -19.56
C MET A 4 3.97 -26.35 -18.22
N GLU A 5 4.95 -26.90 -17.52
CA GLU A 5 5.36 -26.38 -16.22
C GLU A 5 5.99 -24.99 -16.41
N ARG A 6 5.39 -23.97 -15.79
CA ARG A 6 5.86 -22.59 -15.93
C ARG A 6 7.16 -22.42 -15.16
N ARG A 7 8.24 -22.05 -15.86
CA ARG A 7 9.53 -21.68 -15.26
C ARG A 7 9.30 -20.63 -14.16
N ARG A 8 9.70 -20.95 -12.92
CA ARG A 8 9.61 -20.03 -11.77
C ARG A 8 10.99 -19.42 -11.53
N PHE A 9 11.02 -18.12 -11.29
CA PHE A 9 12.24 -17.37 -10.99
C PHE A 9 12.14 -16.76 -9.61
N SER A 10 13.23 -16.80 -8.85
CA SER A 10 13.33 -16.17 -7.53
C SER A 10 13.27 -14.64 -7.64
N ARG A 11 12.99 -13.97 -6.53
CA ARG A 11 12.94 -12.49 -6.49
C ARG A 11 14.32 -11.90 -6.77
N GLU A 12 15.33 -12.51 -6.16
CA GLU A 12 16.72 -12.10 -6.21
C GLU A 12 17.22 -12.12 -7.65
N PHE A 13 16.87 -13.18 -8.39
CA PHE A 13 17.21 -13.32 -9.79
C PHE A 13 16.55 -12.24 -10.67
N LYS A 14 15.25 -11.98 -10.48
CA LYS A 14 14.54 -10.94 -11.23
C LYS A 14 15.15 -9.56 -11.00
N LEU A 15 15.52 -9.25 -9.74
CA LEU A 15 16.17 -7.98 -9.39
C LEU A 15 17.57 -7.88 -9.96
N GLN A 16 18.34 -8.96 -9.95
CA GLN A 16 19.66 -9.00 -10.59
C GLN A 16 19.56 -8.66 -12.08
N VAL A 17 18.63 -9.31 -12.80
CA VAL A 17 18.38 -9.05 -14.23
C VAL A 17 18.02 -7.59 -14.48
N LEU A 18 17.24 -6.94 -13.61
CA LEU A 18 16.91 -5.52 -13.77
C LEU A 18 18.11 -4.60 -13.49
N ARG A 19 18.93 -4.90 -12.47
CA ARG A 19 20.16 -4.13 -12.20
C ARG A 19 21.14 -4.22 -13.36
N GLU A 20 21.26 -5.38 -14.00
CA GLU A 20 22.11 -5.56 -15.18
C GLU A 20 21.66 -4.66 -16.36
N LEU A 21 20.35 -4.43 -16.51
CA LEU A 21 19.81 -3.49 -17.50
C LEU A 21 20.08 -2.02 -17.13
N GLU A 22 20.19 -1.70 -15.84
CA GLU A 22 20.55 -0.37 -15.36
C GLU A 22 22.05 -0.10 -15.55
N SER A 23 22.90 -1.14 -15.46
CA SER A 23 24.35 -1.06 -15.67
C SER A 23 24.78 -1.07 -17.15
N CYS A 24 23.98 -0.48 -18.04
CA CYS A 24 24.24 -0.34 -19.48
C CYS A 24 24.24 -1.64 -20.31
N LYS A 25 23.86 -2.81 -19.78
CA LYS A 25 23.67 -4.00 -20.64
C LYS A 25 22.37 -3.87 -21.44
N SER A 26 22.41 -4.29 -22.70
CA SER A 26 21.21 -4.33 -23.53
C SER A 26 20.30 -5.48 -23.11
N VAL A 27 19.00 -5.33 -23.36
CA VAL A 27 18.01 -6.40 -23.16
C VAL A 27 18.38 -7.67 -23.94
N ALA A 28 19.01 -7.52 -25.11
CA ALA A 28 19.41 -8.65 -25.93
C ALA A 28 20.54 -9.47 -25.30
N GLU A 29 21.52 -8.81 -24.67
CA GLU A 29 22.62 -9.48 -23.98
C GLU A 29 22.14 -10.23 -22.75
N VAL A 30 21.35 -9.55 -21.91
CA VAL A 30 20.76 -10.15 -20.69
C VAL A 30 19.85 -11.35 -21.05
N CYS A 31 19.11 -11.27 -22.15
CA CYS A 31 18.31 -12.40 -22.64
C CYS A 31 19.16 -13.60 -23.06
N ARG A 32 20.33 -13.38 -23.68
CA ARG A 32 21.24 -14.47 -24.11
C ARG A 32 21.97 -15.10 -22.92
N GLU A 33 22.47 -14.28 -22.00
CA GLU A 33 23.22 -14.75 -20.82
C GLU A 33 22.37 -15.63 -19.90
N HIS A 34 21.12 -15.23 -19.67
CA HIS A 34 20.23 -15.87 -18.69
C HIS A 34 19.18 -16.81 -19.30
N ASP A 35 19.26 -17.03 -20.62
CA ASP A 35 18.27 -17.77 -21.41
C ASP A 35 16.83 -17.30 -21.08
N LEU A 36 16.60 -16.00 -21.27
CA LEU A 36 15.33 -15.33 -21.00
C LEU A 36 14.71 -14.80 -22.28
N THR A 37 13.39 -14.90 -22.38
CA THR A 37 12.65 -14.25 -23.46
C THR A 37 12.54 -12.75 -23.23
N ARG A 38 12.67 -11.96 -24.30
CA ARG A 38 12.56 -10.49 -24.27
C ARG A 38 11.25 -10.01 -23.63
N PHE A 39 10.16 -10.75 -23.87
CA PHE A 39 8.85 -10.49 -23.25
C PHE A 39 8.88 -10.59 -21.73
N LEU A 40 9.57 -11.60 -21.18
CA LEU A 40 9.67 -11.81 -19.73
C LEU A 40 10.44 -10.67 -19.06
N VAL A 41 11.54 -10.24 -19.66
CA VAL A 41 12.36 -9.12 -19.17
C VAL A 41 11.57 -7.81 -19.23
N ALA A 42 10.87 -7.54 -20.33
CA ALA A 42 10.00 -6.36 -20.46
C ALA A 42 8.88 -6.35 -19.41
N ARG A 43 8.29 -7.52 -19.14
CA ARG A 43 7.28 -7.68 -18.09
C ARG A 43 7.85 -7.36 -16.72
N TRP A 44 9.02 -7.87 -16.36
CA TRP A 44 9.65 -7.59 -15.05
C TRP A 44 9.99 -6.12 -14.90
N LYS A 45 10.51 -5.47 -15.95
CA LYS A 45 10.80 -4.03 -15.95
C LYS A 45 9.54 -3.21 -15.65
N ARG A 46 8.42 -3.55 -16.28
CA ARG A 46 7.12 -2.90 -16.03
C ARG A 46 6.56 -3.20 -14.64
N GLU A 47 6.68 -4.42 -14.15
CA GLU A 47 6.22 -4.79 -12.80
C GLU A 47 7.00 -4.03 -11.73
N HIS A 48 8.33 -3.98 -11.84
CA HIS A 48 9.20 -3.26 -10.91
C HIS A 48 9.02 -1.73 -10.97
N GLY A 49 8.80 -1.16 -12.15
CA GLY A 49 8.54 0.27 -12.30
C GLY A 49 7.21 0.74 -11.69
N LYS A 50 6.24 -0.16 -11.50
CA LYS A 50 4.96 0.14 -10.85
C LYS A 50 5.01 -0.03 -9.33
N ASP A 51 5.80 -0.98 -8.87
CA ASP A 51 5.90 -1.39 -7.47
C ASP A 51 7.32 -1.92 -7.24
N PRO A 52 8.19 -1.19 -6.52
CA PRO A 52 9.54 -1.65 -6.18
C PRO A 52 9.55 -3.01 -5.46
N ASP A 53 8.43 -3.39 -4.82
CA ASP A 53 8.24 -4.65 -4.12
C ASP A 53 7.47 -5.71 -4.93
N ALA A 54 7.33 -5.52 -6.26
CA ALA A 54 6.53 -6.39 -7.14
C ALA A 54 6.90 -7.89 -7.08
N PHE A 55 8.13 -8.23 -6.66
CA PHE A 55 8.64 -9.60 -6.64
C PHE A 55 8.55 -10.30 -5.27
N GLN A 56 8.07 -9.65 -4.20
CA GLN A 56 8.00 -10.22 -2.84
C GLN A 56 6.92 -11.31 -2.64
N GLY A 57 6.24 -11.75 -3.70
CA GLY A 57 5.22 -12.80 -3.62
C GLY A 57 3.89 -12.26 -3.10
N LYS A 58 2.93 -12.06 -4.01
CA LYS A 58 1.64 -11.40 -3.74
C LYS A 58 0.64 -12.19 -2.89
N GLY A 59 0.98 -13.38 -2.37
CA GLY A 59 -0.05 -14.33 -1.94
C GLY A 59 -0.60 -14.15 -0.53
N LYS A 60 0.24 -13.83 0.47
CA LYS A 60 -0.17 -13.92 1.89
C LYS A 60 0.36 -12.77 2.75
N CYS A 61 1.58 -12.29 2.49
CA CYS A 61 2.17 -11.23 3.32
C CYS A 61 1.60 -9.85 3.02
N LYS A 62 1.44 -9.44 1.76
CA LYS A 62 0.82 -8.15 1.42
C LYS A 62 -0.64 -8.06 1.91
N ALA A 63 -1.44 -9.10 1.65
CA ALA A 63 -2.82 -9.18 2.15
C ALA A 63 -2.90 -9.04 3.68
N ARG A 64 -2.02 -9.70 4.44
CA ARG A 64 -2.00 -9.61 5.91
C ARG A 64 -1.55 -8.23 6.42
N VAL A 65 -0.60 -7.59 5.74
CA VAL A 65 -0.15 -6.22 6.07
C VAL A 65 -1.28 -5.22 5.79
N ASP A 66 -1.95 -5.36 4.65
CA ASP A 66 -3.10 -4.53 4.27
C ASP A 66 -4.26 -4.72 5.26
N GLU A 67 -4.56 -5.96 5.66
CA GLU A 67 -5.58 -6.27 6.68
C GLU A 67 -5.26 -5.66 8.05
N ASN A 68 -4.01 -5.78 8.52
CA ASN A 68 -3.58 -5.18 9.78
C ASN A 68 -3.73 -3.66 9.73
N ARG A 69 -3.28 -3.04 8.65
CA ARG A 69 -3.40 -1.59 8.46
C ARG A 69 -4.86 -1.14 8.41
N THR A 70 -5.72 -1.93 7.75
CA THR A 70 -7.15 -1.66 7.68
C THR A 70 -7.78 -1.67 9.08
N ARG A 71 -7.46 -2.67 9.91
CA ARG A 71 -7.97 -2.75 11.30
C ARG A 71 -7.50 -1.58 12.17
N GLU A 72 -6.24 -1.17 12.03
CA GLU A 72 -5.72 0.01 12.75
C GLU A 72 -6.50 1.28 12.36
N LEU A 73 -6.74 1.46 11.07
CA LEU A 73 -7.46 2.61 10.55
C LEU A 73 -8.93 2.61 11.02
N GLU A 74 -9.61 1.46 10.95
CA GLU A 74 -10.98 1.32 11.44
C GLU A 74 -11.10 1.68 12.94
N ARG A 75 -10.14 1.23 13.75
CA ARG A 75 -10.08 1.57 15.18
C ARG A 75 -9.89 3.07 15.38
N LEU A 76 -8.97 3.69 14.65
CA LEU A 76 -8.69 5.13 14.76
C LEU A 76 -9.90 5.96 14.33
N VAL A 77 -10.57 5.56 13.25
CA VAL A 77 -11.81 6.22 12.79
C VAL A 77 -12.89 6.16 13.87
N GLY A 78 -13.09 5.00 14.51
CA GLY A 78 -14.04 4.87 15.62
C GLY A 78 -13.71 5.78 16.81
N GLN A 79 -12.43 5.86 17.19
CA GLN A 79 -11.96 6.75 18.26
C GLN A 79 -12.21 8.23 17.93
N LEU A 80 -11.82 8.65 16.73
CA LEU A 80 -12.01 10.03 16.26
C LEU A 80 -13.49 10.39 16.17
N TYR A 81 -14.35 9.46 15.74
CA TYR A 81 -15.78 9.70 15.67
C TYR A 81 -16.38 9.93 17.07
N ALA A 82 -16.02 9.09 18.04
CA ALA A 82 -16.48 9.23 19.43
C ALA A 82 -15.99 10.55 20.06
N GLU A 83 -14.72 10.90 19.85
CA GLU A 83 -14.15 12.15 20.35
C GLU A 83 -14.82 13.37 19.71
N ASN A 84 -15.12 13.31 18.41
CA ASN A 84 -15.83 14.36 17.70
C ASN A 84 -17.26 14.56 18.23
N ASP A 85 -18.00 13.48 18.48
CA ASP A 85 -19.35 13.56 19.05
C ASP A 85 -19.32 14.13 20.48
N PHE A 86 -18.36 13.69 21.30
CA PHE A 86 -18.15 14.23 22.64
C PHE A 86 -17.89 15.74 22.62
N LEU A 87 -16.95 16.20 21.78
CA LEU A 87 -16.59 17.61 21.66
C LEU A 87 -17.77 18.45 21.17
N LYS A 88 -18.56 17.95 20.20
CA LYS A 88 -19.77 18.63 19.72
C LYS A 88 -20.80 18.83 20.84
N ARG A 89 -21.04 17.80 21.65
CA ARG A 89 -21.96 17.87 22.79
C ARG A 89 -21.46 18.83 23.87
N ALA A 90 -20.18 18.77 24.21
CA ALA A 90 -19.56 19.67 25.17
C ALA A 90 -19.72 21.14 24.72
N LEU A 91 -19.42 21.42 23.46
CA LEU A 91 -19.55 22.75 22.88
C LEU A 91 -21.00 23.24 22.85
N ALA A 92 -21.96 22.38 22.54
CA ALA A 92 -23.39 22.72 22.60
C ALA A 92 -23.83 23.08 24.03
N ASN A 93 -23.40 22.29 25.02
CA ASN A 93 -23.71 22.54 26.43
C ASN A 93 -23.09 23.85 26.94
N MET A 94 -21.84 24.15 26.54
CA MET A 94 -21.18 25.40 26.88
C MET A 94 -21.91 26.61 26.29
N LYS A 95 -22.32 26.53 25.02
CA LYS A 95 -23.12 27.60 24.38
C LYS A 95 -24.43 27.84 25.10
N LYS A 96 -25.15 26.77 25.48
CA LYS A 96 -26.40 26.87 26.22
C LYS A 96 -26.20 27.57 27.57
N ARG A 97 -25.18 27.20 28.34
CA ARG A 97 -24.85 27.87 29.60
C ARG A 97 -24.54 29.37 29.41
N ALA A 98 -23.74 29.70 28.39
CA ALA A 98 -23.42 31.09 28.07
C ALA A 98 -24.64 31.92 27.63
N GLU A 99 -25.70 31.30 27.10
CA GLU A 99 -26.97 31.95 26.80
C GLU A 99 -27.82 32.15 28.07
N GLU A 100 -27.88 31.13 28.94
CA GLU A 100 -28.57 31.20 30.24
C GLU A 100 -27.96 32.29 31.16
N ASP A 101 -26.64 32.41 31.20
CA ASP A 101 -25.94 33.44 31.97
C ASP A 101 -26.22 34.85 31.42
N ARG A 102 -26.19 35.00 30.08
CA ARG A 102 -26.54 36.28 29.41
C ARG A 102 -28.02 36.68 29.56
N GLY A 103 -28.91 35.73 29.85
CA GLY A 103 -30.32 35.99 30.13
C GLY A 103 -30.55 36.43 31.58
N ARG A 104 -29.78 35.87 32.52
CA ARG A 104 -29.82 36.25 33.95
C ARG A 104 -29.32 37.66 34.19
N ASP A 105 -28.28 38.10 33.49
CA ASP A 105 -27.73 39.47 33.63
C ASP A 105 -28.62 40.58 33.04
N ARG A 106 -29.72 40.22 32.34
CA ARG A 106 -30.63 41.20 31.69
C ARG A 106 -31.94 41.44 32.45
N ILE A 107 -32.19 40.75 33.55
CA ILE A 107 -33.37 40.88 34.42
C ILE A 107 -32.97 41.68 35.66
#